data_AF-A0A6B3N2W5-F1
#
_entry.id   AF-A0A6B3N2W5-F1
#
_cell.length_a   1.000
_cell.length_b   1.000
_cell.length_c   1.000
_cell.angle_alpha   90.00
_cell.angle_beta   90.00
_cell.angle_gamma   90.00
#
_symmetry.space_group_name_H-M   'P 1'
#
loop_
_entity.id
_entity.type
_entity.pdbx_description
1 polymer ?
#
loop_
_entity_poly.entity_id
_entity_poly.type
_entity_poly.pdbx_seq_one_letter_code
_entity_poly.pdbx_strand_id
1 'polypeptide(L)'
;MRHNREKLILHGARNIQTLQEELPSKWEGKYGWEIVKTYPLTTLPLIIKATEALDPMISEGYIVCDHRFNRLKVKSAKYIEISSAKSGFSTRSILEIILTNEGEEFLTYYPKWLELFNQIKANYDALVREIETSYEQYKDIPLQKDFALAVKHLPYCGTLFALRAQKVSSVREFLCHLPIGKLETLLDLDYMHLG
;
A
#
# COMPACT_ATOMS: atom_id res chain seq x y z
N MET A 1 -6.21 -0.84 -14.51
CA MET A 1 -7.50 -0.81 -15.20
C MET A 1 -7.70 -2.17 -15.85
N ARG A 2 -8.70 -2.95 -15.42
CA ARG A 2 -9.15 -4.13 -16.16
C ARG A 2 -10.25 -3.69 -17.11
N HIS A 3 -10.05 -3.87 -18.41
CA HIS A 3 -11.09 -3.69 -19.40
C HIS A 3 -11.53 -5.06 -19.89
N ASN A 4 -12.85 -5.33 -19.87
CA ASN A 4 -13.39 -6.62 -20.30
C ASN A 4 -13.39 -6.79 -21.82
N ARG A 5 -13.15 -5.71 -22.58
CA ARG A 5 -12.99 -5.72 -24.04
C ARG A 5 -12.18 -4.50 -24.48
N GLU A 6 -11.58 -4.57 -25.66
CA GLU A 6 -10.97 -3.43 -26.32
C GLU A 6 -12.05 -2.41 -26.71
N LYS A 7 -11.80 -1.13 -26.42
CA LYS A 7 -12.69 -0.02 -26.76
C LYS A 7 -11.87 1.21 -27.12
N LEU A 8 -12.36 1.99 -28.08
CA LEU A 8 -11.88 3.34 -28.34
C LEU A 8 -12.94 4.33 -27.83
N ILE A 9 -12.54 5.21 -26.93
CA ILE A 9 -13.42 6.21 -26.32
C ILE A 9 -12.90 7.60 -26.68
N LEU A 10 -13.75 8.40 -27.33
CA LEU A 10 -13.44 9.77 -27.68
C LEU A 10 -13.54 10.66 -26.43
N HIS A 11 -12.39 11.20 -26.00
CA HIS A 11 -12.28 12.08 -24.83
C HIS A 11 -11.81 13.50 -25.15
N GLY A 12 -11.58 13.80 -26.43
CA GLY A 12 -11.20 15.12 -26.91
C GLY A 12 -11.04 15.12 -28.43
N ALA A 13 -11.29 16.27 -29.06
CA ALA A 13 -11.04 16.50 -30.47
C ALA A 13 -10.38 17.87 -30.65
N ARG A 14 -9.51 18.01 -31.66
CA ARG A 14 -8.85 19.26 -32.00
C ARG A 14 -8.83 19.41 -33.52
N ASN A 15 -9.24 20.58 -33.99
CA ASN A 15 -9.15 20.92 -35.41
C ASN A 15 -7.68 21.11 -35.80
N ILE A 16 -7.20 20.39 -36.81
CA ILE A 16 -5.78 20.41 -37.21
C ILE A 16 -5.34 21.72 -37.89
N GLN A 17 -6.29 22.49 -38.45
CA GLN A 17 -6.00 23.74 -39.14
C GLN A 17 -6.00 24.92 -38.16
N THR A 18 -6.99 24.99 -37.27
CA THR A 18 -7.13 26.10 -36.32
C THR A 18 -6.49 25.83 -34.96
N LEU A 19 -6.15 24.56 -34.68
CA LEU A 19 -5.67 24.06 -33.38
C LEU A 19 -6.66 24.25 -32.23
N GLN A 20 -7.90 24.67 -32.51
CA GLN A 20 -8.94 24.85 -31.51
C GLN A 20 -9.52 23.50 -31.09
N GLU A 21 -9.75 23.35 -29.78
CA GLU A 21 -10.36 22.16 -29.22
C GLU A 21 -11.88 22.19 -29.34
N GLU A 22 -12.45 21.00 -29.49
CA GLU A 22 -13.87 20.79 -29.58
C GLU A 22 -14.34 19.82 -28.49
N LEU A 23 -15.54 20.06 -27.97
CA LEU A 23 -16.17 19.16 -27.03
C LEU A 23 -16.48 17.81 -27.72
N PRO A 24 -16.19 16.66 -27.07
CA PRO A 24 -16.50 15.34 -27.62
C PRO A 24 -17.97 15.17 -28.02
N SER A 25 -18.90 15.84 -27.32
CA SER A 25 -20.33 15.81 -27.62
C SER A 25 -20.67 16.30 -29.04
N LYS A 26 -19.87 17.18 -29.65
CA LYS A 26 -20.05 17.60 -31.06
C LYS A 26 -19.87 16.45 -32.06
N TRP A 27 -19.22 15.39 -31.62
CA TRP A 27 -18.86 14.22 -32.40
C TRP A 27 -19.62 12.96 -31.96
N GLU A 28 -20.53 13.09 -31.00
CA GLU A 28 -21.37 11.98 -30.54
C GLU A 28 -22.20 11.41 -31.70
N GLY A 29 -22.20 10.08 -31.84
CA GLY A 29 -22.90 9.39 -32.92
C GLY A 29 -22.27 9.53 -34.31
N LYS A 30 -21.26 10.39 -34.49
CA LYS A 30 -20.50 10.46 -35.74
C LYS A 30 -19.44 9.38 -35.77
N TYR A 31 -19.29 8.72 -36.92
CA TYR A 31 -18.26 7.71 -37.18
C TYR A 31 -18.25 6.53 -36.20
N GLY A 32 -19.32 6.32 -35.43
CA GLY A 32 -19.44 5.22 -34.48
C GLY A 32 -18.62 5.38 -33.18
N TRP A 33 -18.18 6.58 -32.83
CA TRP A 33 -17.39 6.80 -31.61
C TRP A 33 -18.24 6.71 -30.34
N GLU A 34 -17.79 5.91 -29.37
CA GLU A 34 -18.24 6.01 -27.97
C GLU A 34 -17.59 7.26 -27.34
N ILE A 35 -18.37 8.11 -26.66
CA ILE A 35 -17.83 9.32 -26.00
C ILE A 35 -17.56 9.08 -24.52
N VAL A 36 -16.57 9.79 -23.97
CA VAL A 36 -16.29 9.76 -22.55
C VAL A 36 -17.46 10.31 -21.74
N LYS A 37 -17.78 9.66 -20.62
CA LYS A 37 -18.83 10.12 -19.72
C LYS A 37 -18.43 11.43 -19.04
N THR A 38 -19.35 12.40 -19.03
CA THR A 38 -19.18 13.70 -18.38
C THR A 38 -20.04 13.80 -17.13
N TYR A 39 -19.62 14.62 -16.17
CA TYR A 39 -20.30 14.80 -14.89
C TYR A 39 -20.40 16.29 -14.57
N PRO A 40 -21.56 16.80 -14.11
CA PRO A 40 -21.76 18.22 -13.82
C PRO A 40 -21.16 18.61 -12.46
N LEU A 41 -19.86 18.40 -12.28
CA LEU A 41 -19.14 18.76 -11.06
C LEU A 41 -18.54 20.16 -11.21
N THR A 42 -18.89 21.08 -10.31
CA THR A 42 -18.57 22.51 -10.46
C THR A 42 -17.58 23.06 -9.45
N THR A 43 -17.23 22.29 -8.41
CA THR A 43 -16.31 22.72 -7.36
C THR A 43 -15.27 21.64 -7.02
N LEU A 44 -14.07 22.07 -6.64
CA LEU A 44 -13.00 21.15 -6.27
C LEU A 44 -13.38 20.18 -5.13
N PRO A 45 -14.06 20.63 -4.04
CA PRO A 45 -14.49 19.70 -2.98
C PRO A 45 -15.45 18.61 -3.48
N LEU A 46 -16.38 18.94 -4.38
CA LEU A 46 -17.28 17.95 -4.99
C LEU A 46 -16.51 16.95 -5.85
N ILE A 47 -15.49 17.42 -6.58
CA ILE A 47 -14.65 16.56 -7.41
C ILE A 47 -13.82 15.61 -6.54
N ILE A 48 -13.20 16.11 -5.46
CA ILE A 48 -12.45 15.27 -4.51
C ILE A 48 -13.36 14.20 -3.90
N LYS A 49 -14.53 14.59 -3.39
CA LYS A 49 -15.51 13.64 -2.84
C LYS A 49 -15.95 12.60 -3.88
N ALA A 50 -16.11 13.00 -5.14
CA ALA A 50 -16.43 12.07 -6.22
C ALA A 50 -15.28 11.07 -6.46
N THR A 51 -14.02 11.48 -6.33
CA THR A 51 -12.88 10.56 -6.48
C THR A 51 -12.75 9.53 -5.35
N GLU A 52 -13.24 9.83 -4.15
CA GLU A 52 -13.27 8.89 -3.01
C GLU A 52 -14.24 7.73 -3.23
N ALA A 53 -15.33 7.99 -3.97
CA ALA A 53 -16.34 6.99 -4.32
C ALA A 53 -15.97 6.13 -5.54
N LEU A 54 -14.83 6.40 -6.19
CA LEU A 54 -14.37 5.60 -7.32
C LEU A 54 -13.78 4.27 -6.83
N ASP A 55 -14.10 3.20 -7.56
CA ASP A 55 -13.31 1.97 -7.47
C ASP A 55 -11.93 2.22 -8.12
N PRO A 56 -10.83 2.20 -7.35
CA PRO A 56 -9.49 2.51 -7.83
C PRO A 56 -8.92 1.42 -8.75
N MET A 57 -9.55 0.25 -8.86
CA MET A 57 -9.17 -0.79 -9.82
C MET A 57 -9.76 -0.56 -11.21
N ILE A 58 -10.88 0.16 -11.27
CA ILE A 58 -11.64 0.46 -12.49
C ILE A 58 -11.34 1.86 -13.01
N SER A 59 -11.23 2.86 -12.14
CA SER A 59 -11.06 4.26 -12.53
C SER A 59 -9.87 4.92 -11.82
N GLU A 60 -9.13 5.74 -12.58
CA GLU A 60 -8.02 6.54 -12.04
C GLU A 60 -8.49 7.81 -11.35
N GLY A 61 -9.58 8.42 -11.84
CA GLY A 61 -10.02 9.73 -11.42
C GLY A 61 -10.79 10.47 -12.51
N TYR A 62 -10.75 11.79 -12.45
CA TYR A 62 -11.44 12.69 -13.37
C TYR A 62 -10.47 13.64 -14.07
N ILE A 63 -10.89 14.11 -15.24
CA ILE A 63 -10.27 15.24 -15.94
C ILE A 63 -11.25 16.40 -15.82
N VAL A 64 -10.81 17.48 -15.19
CA VAL A 64 -11.53 18.75 -15.12
C VAL A 64 -11.08 19.58 -16.31
N CYS A 65 -12.02 20.20 -17.01
CA CYS A 65 -11.77 21.02 -18.19
C CYS A 65 -12.50 22.35 -18.03
N ASP A 66 -11.78 23.47 -18.12
CA ASP A 66 -12.40 24.79 -18.09
C ASP A 66 -12.92 25.21 -19.47
N HIS A 67 -13.51 26.40 -19.55
CA HIS A 67 -14.08 26.95 -20.79
C HIS A 67 -13.03 27.31 -21.86
N ARG A 68 -11.74 27.36 -21.49
CA ARG A 68 -10.61 27.58 -22.40
C ARG A 68 -9.89 26.28 -22.76
N PHE A 69 -10.46 25.13 -22.40
CA PHE A 69 -9.86 23.81 -22.56
C PHE A 69 -8.57 23.57 -21.76
N ASN A 70 -8.31 24.35 -20.71
CA ASN A 70 -7.28 24.00 -19.73
C ASN A 70 -7.75 22.79 -18.93
N ARG A 71 -6.86 21.82 -18.73
CA ARG A 71 -7.20 20.54 -18.09
C ARG A 71 -6.39 20.31 -16.81
N LEU A 72 -7.08 19.80 -15.79
CA LEU A 72 -6.46 19.32 -14.56
C LEU A 72 -6.92 17.87 -14.31
N LYS A 73 -5.97 16.98 -14.02
CA LYS A 73 -6.29 15.59 -13.65
C LYS A 73 -6.42 15.51 -12.14
N VAL A 74 -7.56 15.07 -11.64
CA VAL A 74 -7.78 14.76 -10.22
C VAL A 74 -7.85 13.25 -10.09
N LYS A 75 -6.80 12.64 -9.55
CA LYS A 75 -6.73 11.19 -9.36
C LYS A 75 -7.23 10.82 -7.96
N SER A 76 -7.84 9.65 -7.82
CA SER A 76 -8.18 9.09 -6.52
C SER A 76 -6.90 8.78 -5.74
N ALA A 77 -6.85 9.14 -4.45
CA ALA A 77 -5.72 8.83 -3.57
C ALA A 77 -5.44 7.32 -3.55
N LYS A 78 -6.50 6.52 -3.41
CA LYS A 78 -6.44 5.04 -3.46
C LYS A 78 -5.87 4.52 -4.78
N TYR A 79 -6.21 5.14 -5.92
CA TYR A 79 -5.62 4.76 -7.21
C TYR A 79 -4.12 5.06 -7.24
N ILE A 80 -3.69 6.22 -6.73
CA ILE A 80 -2.27 6.59 -6.69
C ILE A 80 -1.49 5.59 -5.86
N GLU A 81 -2.00 5.23 -4.67
CA GLU A 81 -1.44 4.19 -3.81
C GLU A 81 -1.32 2.86 -4.57
N ILE A 82 -2.38 2.43 -5.28
CA ILE A 82 -2.38 1.24 -6.15
C ILE A 82 -1.40 1.32 -7.32
N SER A 83 -1.27 2.48 -7.96
CA SER A 83 -0.35 2.66 -9.06
C SER A 83 1.10 2.65 -8.60
N SER A 84 1.40 3.29 -7.46
CA SER A 84 2.73 3.32 -6.84
C SER A 84 3.14 1.95 -6.32
N ALA A 85 2.18 1.20 -5.77
CA ALA A 85 2.32 -0.20 -5.42
C ALA A 85 2.62 -1.11 -6.62
N LYS A 86 2.03 -0.82 -7.78
CA LYS A 86 2.23 -1.60 -9.01
C LYS A 86 3.63 -1.44 -9.60
N SER A 87 4.29 -0.30 -9.38
CA SER A 87 5.71 -0.14 -9.72
C SER A 87 6.65 -1.06 -8.93
N GLY A 88 6.13 -1.78 -7.94
CA GLY A 88 6.84 -2.80 -7.17
C GLY A 88 6.68 -2.53 -5.68
N PHE A 89 6.42 -3.58 -4.89
CA PHE A 89 6.65 -3.51 -3.46
C PHE A 89 8.01 -4.11 -3.15
N SER A 90 8.73 -3.42 -2.29
CA SER A 90 9.90 -4.00 -1.66
C SER A 90 9.46 -4.96 -0.54
N THR A 91 10.34 -5.88 -0.16
CA THR A 91 10.19 -6.71 1.04
C THR A 91 9.86 -5.85 2.27
N ARG A 92 10.49 -4.68 2.39
CA ARG A 92 10.21 -3.68 3.44
C ARG A 92 8.75 -3.26 3.45
N SER A 93 8.21 -2.86 2.31
CA SER A 93 6.83 -2.37 2.20
C SER A 93 5.82 -3.46 2.60
N ILE A 94 6.10 -4.72 2.25
CA ILE A 94 5.26 -5.85 2.66
C ILE A 94 5.37 -6.12 4.16
N LEU A 95 6.58 -6.00 4.72
CA LEU A 95 6.78 -6.12 6.16
C LEU A 95 6.01 -5.04 6.93
N GLU A 96 5.98 -3.80 6.46
CA GLU A 96 5.18 -2.72 7.05
C GLU A 96 3.68 -3.05 7.05
N ILE A 97 3.15 -3.59 5.95
CA ILE A 97 1.75 -4.03 5.85
C ILE A 97 1.45 -5.17 6.84
N ILE A 98 2.40 -6.09 7.04
CA ILE A 98 2.26 -7.17 8.03
C ILE A 98 2.20 -6.60 9.45
N LEU A 99 3.00 -5.57 9.76
CA LEU A 99 3.03 -4.92 11.07
C LEU A 99 1.73 -4.15 11.40
N THR A 100 1.07 -3.56 10.39
CA THR A 100 -0.21 -2.85 10.58
C THR A 100 -1.43 -3.79 10.66
N ASN A 101 -1.24 -5.09 10.40
CA ASN A 101 -2.32 -6.09 10.33
C ASN A 101 -3.37 -5.79 9.23
N GLU A 102 -2.99 -5.03 8.19
CA GLU A 102 -3.85 -4.67 7.04
C GLU A 102 -3.67 -5.64 5.85
N GLY A 103 -3.03 -6.79 6.08
CA GLY A 103 -2.66 -7.76 5.05
C GLY A 103 -3.82 -8.32 4.24
N GLU A 104 -4.99 -8.55 4.85
CA GLU A 104 -6.15 -9.11 4.15
C GLU A 104 -6.75 -8.11 3.14
N GLU A 105 -6.86 -6.84 3.55
CA GLU A 105 -7.31 -5.77 2.67
C GLU A 105 -6.30 -5.55 1.54
N PHE A 106 -5.01 -5.53 1.88
CA PHE A 106 -3.94 -5.48 0.90
C PHE A 106 -4.05 -6.60 -0.16
N LEU A 107 -4.15 -7.86 0.27
CA LEU A 107 -4.21 -9.00 -0.64
C LEU A 107 -5.47 -9.03 -1.50
N THR A 108 -6.57 -8.43 -1.03
CA THR A 108 -7.80 -8.25 -1.82
C THR A 108 -7.53 -7.37 -3.04
N TYR A 109 -6.77 -6.28 -2.88
CA TYR A 109 -6.42 -5.38 -3.98
C TYR A 109 -5.22 -5.86 -4.80
N TYR A 110 -4.27 -6.58 -4.19
CA TYR A 110 -3.04 -7.02 -4.85
C TYR A 110 -2.74 -8.52 -4.68
N PRO A 111 -3.59 -9.41 -5.23
CA PRO A 111 -3.42 -10.87 -5.08
C PRO A 111 -2.12 -11.40 -5.67
N LYS A 112 -1.48 -10.68 -6.61
CA LYS A 112 -0.19 -11.06 -7.18
C LYS A 112 0.97 -11.12 -6.17
N TRP A 113 0.83 -10.44 -5.02
CA TRP A 113 1.84 -10.42 -3.97
C TRP A 113 1.59 -11.44 -2.86
N LEU A 114 0.56 -12.29 -3.01
CA LEU A 114 0.18 -13.29 -2.01
C LEU A 114 1.34 -14.19 -1.59
N GLU A 115 2.12 -14.67 -2.55
CA GLU A 115 3.24 -15.57 -2.27
C GLU A 115 4.33 -14.88 -1.44
N LEU A 116 4.78 -13.70 -1.88
CA LEU A 116 5.80 -12.92 -1.17
C LEU A 116 5.29 -12.45 0.21
N PHE A 117 4.03 -12.03 0.30
CA PHE A 117 3.39 -11.68 1.56
C PHE A 117 3.39 -12.85 2.55
N ASN A 118 2.95 -14.03 2.10
CA ASN A 118 2.91 -15.22 2.95
C ASN A 118 4.30 -15.65 3.40
N GLN A 119 5.30 -15.55 2.51
CA GLN A 119 6.70 -15.84 2.85
C GLN A 119 7.22 -14.92 3.96
N ILE A 120 7.07 -13.61 3.80
CA ILE A 120 7.54 -12.62 4.79
C ILE A 120 6.74 -12.77 6.10
N LYS A 121 5.43 -13.01 6.01
CA LYS A 121 4.58 -13.23 7.19
C LYS A 121 4.99 -14.49 7.95
N ALA A 122 5.31 -15.57 7.27
CA ALA A 122 5.78 -16.80 7.91
C ALA A 122 7.09 -16.58 8.67
N ASN A 123 8.04 -15.85 8.09
CA ASN A 123 9.30 -15.49 8.75
C ASN A 123 9.05 -14.60 9.98
N TYR A 124 8.18 -13.61 9.85
CA TYR A 124 7.78 -12.74 10.97
C TYR A 124 7.13 -13.53 12.10
N ASP A 125 6.17 -14.41 11.80
CA ASP A 125 5.50 -15.24 12.80
C ASP A 125 6.45 -16.28 13.44
N ALA A 126 7.48 -16.73 12.71
CA ALA A 126 8.54 -17.57 13.27
C ALA A 126 9.39 -16.79 14.28
N LEU A 127 9.85 -15.58 13.93
CA LEU A 127 10.60 -14.70 14.83
C LEU A 127 9.79 -14.38 16.10
N VAL A 128 8.50 -14.05 15.97
CA VAL A 128 7.63 -13.80 17.13
C VAL A 128 7.62 -15.01 18.08
N ARG A 129 7.40 -16.22 17.54
CA ARG A 129 7.37 -17.45 18.35
C ARG A 129 8.72 -17.76 19.00
N GLU A 130 9.83 -17.49 18.31
CA GLU A 130 11.17 -17.66 18.86
C GLU A 130 11.40 -16.76 20.08
N ILE A 131 11.01 -15.48 19.97
CA ILE A 131 11.14 -14.51 21.07
C ILE A 131 10.23 -14.90 22.24
N GLU A 132 8.98 -15.29 21.98
CA GLU A 132 8.04 -15.74 23.00
C GLU A 132 8.58 -16.97 23.75
N THR A 133 9.10 -17.96 23.01
CA THR A 133 9.71 -19.17 23.60
C THR A 133 10.92 -18.82 24.46
N SER A 134 11.79 -17.93 23.97
CA SER A 134 12.94 -17.45 24.73
C SER A 134 12.51 -16.70 26.00
N TYR A 135 11.47 -15.88 25.92
CA TYR A 135 10.95 -15.17 27.10
C TYR A 135 10.45 -16.16 28.16
N GLU A 136 9.65 -17.14 27.76
CA GLU A 136 9.15 -18.19 28.65
C GLU A 136 10.28 -18.98 29.33
N GLN A 137 11.38 -19.25 28.62
CA GLN A 137 12.54 -19.95 29.18
C GLN A 137 13.27 -19.15 30.27
N TYR A 138 13.34 -17.82 30.15
CA TYR A 138 14.16 -16.98 31.03
C TYR A 138 13.37 -16.11 32.01
N LYS A 139 12.04 -15.97 31.86
CA LYS A 139 11.23 -15.01 32.64
C LYS A 139 11.32 -15.22 34.16
N ASP A 140 11.45 -16.47 34.61
CA ASP A 140 11.43 -16.83 36.03
C ASP A 140 12.77 -16.64 36.75
N ILE A 141 13.82 -16.20 36.06
CA ILE A 141 15.10 -15.85 36.70
C ILE A 141 14.84 -14.70 37.69
N PRO A 142 15.04 -14.86 39.01
CA PRO A 142 14.64 -13.83 39.98
C PRO A 142 15.50 -12.57 39.92
N LEU A 143 16.81 -12.76 39.81
CA LEU A 143 17.78 -11.66 39.82
C LEU A 143 17.94 -11.06 38.43
N GLN A 144 17.71 -9.75 38.33
CA GLN A 144 17.84 -9.00 37.08
C GLN A 144 19.23 -9.15 36.42
N LYS A 145 20.29 -9.24 37.24
CA LYS A 145 21.67 -9.41 36.77
C LYS A 145 21.86 -10.75 36.07
N ASP A 146 21.30 -11.82 36.63
CA ASP A 146 21.41 -13.17 36.08
C ASP A 146 20.56 -13.31 34.82
N PHE A 147 19.38 -12.69 34.80
CA PHE A 147 18.56 -12.59 33.60
C PHE A 147 19.33 -11.90 32.47
N ALA A 148 19.96 -10.75 32.75
CA ALA A 148 20.75 -10.03 31.78
C ALA A 148 21.92 -10.85 31.24
N LEU A 149 22.62 -11.60 32.10
CA LEU A 149 23.70 -12.49 31.69
C LEU A 149 23.21 -13.64 30.80
N ALA A 150 22.02 -14.18 31.09
CA ALA A 150 21.42 -15.27 30.32
C ALA A 150 21.01 -14.81 28.91
N VAL A 151 20.43 -13.61 28.75
CA VAL A 151 19.83 -13.21 27.46
C VAL A 151 20.69 -12.28 26.60
N LYS A 152 21.80 -11.73 27.11
CA LYS A 152 22.60 -10.70 26.41
C LYS A 152 23.12 -11.09 25.02
N HIS A 153 23.23 -12.39 24.74
CA HIS A 153 23.74 -12.91 23.49
C HIS A 153 22.65 -12.99 22.40
N LEU A 154 21.38 -12.87 22.77
CA LEU A 154 20.25 -12.92 21.85
C LEU A 154 20.09 -11.57 21.13
N PRO A 155 19.90 -11.56 19.80
CA PRO A 155 19.84 -10.32 19.02
C PRO A 155 18.60 -9.46 19.36
N TYR A 156 17.57 -10.08 19.93
CA TYR A 156 16.32 -9.46 20.40
C TYR A 156 16.25 -9.32 21.92
N CYS A 157 17.39 -9.36 22.63
CA CYS A 157 17.40 -9.24 24.11
C CYS A 157 16.66 -7.99 24.62
N GLY A 158 16.68 -6.88 23.87
CA GLY A 158 15.93 -5.66 24.18
C GLY A 158 14.42 -5.89 24.30
N THR A 159 13.84 -6.75 23.47
CA THR A 159 12.42 -7.13 23.53
C THR A 159 12.12 -7.86 24.83
N LEU A 160 12.99 -8.78 25.24
CA LEU A 160 12.84 -9.55 26.48
C LEU A 160 12.90 -8.66 27.73
N PHE A 161 13.79 -7.65 27.74
CA PHE A 161 13.83 -6.65 28.80
C PHE A 161 12.55 -5.80 28.84
N ALA A 162 12.00 -5.41 27.69
CA ALA A 162 10.79 -4.60 27.62
C ALA A 162 9.56 -5.36 28.15
N LEU A 163 9.43 -6.65 27.79
CA LEU A 163 8.39 -7.54 28.31
C LEU A 163 8.50 -7.74 29.82
N ARG A 164 9.71 -8.06 30.31
CA ARG A 164 9.96 -8.27 31.75
C ARG A 164 9.64 -7.01 32.57
N ALA A 165 9.96 -5.84 32.03
CA ALA A 165 9.66 -4.56 32.66
C ALA A 165 8.20 -4.11 32.48
N GLN A 166 7.35 -4.93 31.84
CA GLN A 166 5.94 -4.65 31.55
C GLN A 166 5.73 -3.33 30.78
N LYS A 167 6.71 -2.92 29.97
CA LYS A 167 6.61 -1.71 29.11
C LYS A 167 5.79 -1.94 27.85
N VAL A 168 5.63 -3.20 27.47
CA VAL A 168 4.86 -3.69 26.33
C VAL A 168 4.07 -4.91 26.78
N SER A 169 2.89 -5.09 26.20
CA SER A 169 1.97 -6.19 26.47
C SER A 169 2.29 -7.46 25.68
N SER A 170 3.00 -7.33 24.56
CA SER A 170 3.34 -8.47 23.68
C SER A 170 4.61 -8.24 22.86
N VAL A 171 5.17 -9.34 22.34
CA VAL A 171 6.29 -9.29 21.38
C VAL A 171 5.89 -8.47 20.15
N ARG A 172 4.70 -8.73 19.60
CA ARG A 172 4.19 -8.03 18.39
C ARG A 172 4.09 -6.53 18.60
N GLU A 173 3.62 -6.08 19.76
CA GLU A 173 3.58 -4.65 20.09
C GLU A 173 4.98 -4.02 20.05
N PHE A 174 5.98 -4.68 20.66
CA PHE A 174 7.34 -4.17 20.64
C PHE A 174 7.92 -4.13 19.23
N LEU A 175 7.74 -5.20 18.45
CA LEU A 175 8.25 -5.29 17.08
C LEU A 175 7.62 -4.24 16.15
N CYS A 176 6.34 -3.91 16.34
CA CYS A 176 5.66 -2.86 15.57
C CYS A 176 6.28 -1.46 15.77
N HIS A 177 6.85 -1.19 16.95
CA HIS A 177 7.51 0.08 17.25
C HIS A 177 9.02 0.08 17.00
N LEU A 178 9.60 -1.05 16.57
CA LEU A 178 11.02 -1.09 16.22
C LEU A 178 11.26 -0.36 14.89
N PRO A 179 12.39 0.36 14.75
CA PRO A 179 12.82 0.85 13.46
C PRO A 179 12.89 -0.30 12.46
N ILE A 180 12.28 -0.13 11.28
CA ILE A 180 12.12 -1.19 10.28
C ILE A 180 13.45 -1.85 9.90
N GLY A 181 14.53 -1.06 9.82
CA GLY A 181 15.88 -1.57 9.53
C GLY A 181 16.39 -2.58 10.55
N LYS A 182 16.04 -2.43 11.83
CA LYS A 182 16.42 -3.40 12.87
C LYS A 182 15.60 -4.68 12.74
N LEU A 183 14.33 -4.58 12.33
CA LEU A 183 13.49 -5.75 12.10
C LEU A 183 13.95 -6.52 10.86
N GLU A 184 14.39 -5.82 9.80
CA GLU A 184 15.01 -6.44 8.62
C GLU A 184 16.25 -7.26 8.99
N THR A 185 17.12 -6.72 9.85
CA THR A 185 18.28 -7.47 10.37
C THR A 185 17.88 -8.69 11.19
N LEU A 186 16.83 -8.60 12.00
CA LEU A 186 16.34 -9.74 12.80
C LEU A 186 15.72 -10.84 11.94
N LEU A 187 15.18 -10.48 10.78
CA LEU A 187 14.55 -11.40 9.84
C LEU A 187 15.51 -11.88 8.74
N ASP A 188 16.78 -11.47 8.79
CA ASP A 188 17.79 -11.74 7.75
C ASP A 188 17.29 -11.37 6.34
N LEU A 189 16.52 -10.29 6.25
CA LEU A 189 15.98 -9.79 4.99
C LEU A 189 17.03 -8.92 4.29
N ASP A 190 18.16 -9.51 3.92
CA ASP A 190 19.05 -8.87 2.95
C ASP A 190 18.28 -8.74 1.64
N TYR A 191 18.11 -7.49 1.21
CA TYR A 191 17.36 -7.02 0.04
C TYR A 191 17.19 -8.11 -1.03
N MET A 192 16.06 -8.84 -0.97
CA MET A 192 15.64 -9.68 -2.09
C MET A 192 15.42 -8.73 -3.26
N HIS A 193 16.41 -8.67 -4.17
CA HIS A 193 16.24 -8.12 -5.49
C HIS A 193 15.15 -8.93 -6.17
N LEU A 194 13.92 -8.43 -6.07
CA LEU A 194 12.82 -8.86 -6.91
C LEU A 194 13.16 -8.30 -8.31
N GLY A 195 13.82 -9.14 -9.10
CA GLY A 195 13.96 -8.93 -10.54
C GLY A 195 12.62 -8.95 -11.25
#